data_AF-A0AAV0T3F3-F1
#
_entry.id   AF-A0AAV0T3F3-F1
#
_cell.length_a   1.000
_cell.length_b   1.000
_cell.length_c   1.000
_cell.angle_alpha   90.00
_cell.angle_beta   90.00
_cell.angle_gamma   90.00
#
_symmetry.space_group_name_H-M   'P 1'
#
loop_
_entity.id
_entity.type
_entity.pdbx_description
1 polymer ?
#
loop_
_entity_poly.entity_id
_entity_poly.type
_entity_poly.pdbx_seq_one_letter_code
_entity_poly.pdbx_strand_id
1 'polypeptide(L)'
;MKFGKGLLREILQSNPEWAPFWLNYKTLKKRIKAVTSAAHHATDQRDISESDLEVAFFRDLQTELKKISLFYAAEEKRYSFRFLQLRSVLKGLKARGTIDAVDAQRLMYAFVHFYRECIRLENYAVLNYQGFSKILKKHDKMTGYNTRSKYMRRKVNLTSFSSCPSLLQILSSIEEMFREVERATVKAEH
;
A
#
# COMPACT_ATOMS: atom_id res chain seq x y z
N MET A 1 19.27 -12.12 0.37
CA MET A 1 18.16 -11.18 0.69
C MET A 1 16.82 -11.76 0.23
N LYS A 2 15.85 -11.92 1.15
CA LYS A 2 14.52 -12.52 0.90
C LYS A 2 13.47 -11.53 0.37
N PHE A 3 13.59 -10.22 0.67
CA PHE A 3 12.54 -9.23 0.38
C PHE A 3 12.18 -9.10 -1.11
N GLY A 4 13.15 -8.98 -2.02
CA GLY A 4 12.84 -8.83 -3.45
C GLY A 4 12.12 -10.05 -4.06
N LYS A 5 12.38 -11.26 -3.53
CA LYS A 5 11.64 -12.47 -3.91
C LYS A 5 10.24 -12.48 -3.30
N GLY A 6 10.11 -12.03 -2.05
CA GLY A 6 8.81 -11.85 -1.38
C GLY A 6 7.92 -10.86 -2.11
N LEU A 7 8.44 -9.66 -2.42
CA LEU A 7 7.71 -8.64 -3.18
C LEU A 7 7.23 -9.16 -4.54
N LEU A 8 8.06 -9.92 -5.26
CA LEU A 8 7.65 -10.52 -6.53
C LEU A 8 6.51 -11.53 -6.35
N ARG A 9 6.55 -12.35 -5.29
CA ARG A 9 5.47 -13.30 -4.98
C ARG A 9 4.15 -12.56 -4.72
N GLU A 10 4.19 -11.49 -3.93
CA GLU A 10 3.02 -10.67 -3.62
C GLU A 10 2.46 -10.00 -4.86
N ILE A 11 3.31 -9.49 -5.76
CA ILE A 11 2.88 -8.94 -7.05
C ILE A 11 2.11 -9.99 -7.87
N LEU A 12 2.63 -11.22 -7.95
CA LEU A 12 2.01 -12.31 -8.71
C LEU A 12 0.71 -12.83 -8.08
N GLN A 13 0.53 -12.66 -6.77
CA GLN A 13 -0.68 -13.04 -6.04
C GLN A 13 -1.72 -11.90 -5.97
N SER A 14 -1.29 -10.66 -6.20
CA SER A 14 -2.15 -9.48 -6.24
C SER A 14 -2.92 -9.35 -7.57
N ASN A 15 -3.83 -8.37 -7.66
CA ASN A 15 -4.49 -8.04 -8.93
C ASN A 15 -3.42 -7.73 -9.99
N PRO A 16 -3.41 -8.41 -11.16
CA PRO A 16 -2.45 -8.15 -12.23
C PRO A 16 -2.38 -6.69 -12.67
N GLU A 17 -3.50 -5.95 -12.58
CA GLU A 17 -3.56 -4.52 -12.90
C GLU A 17 -2.70 -3.67 -11.96
N TRP A 18 -2.39 -4.16 -10.75
CA TRP A 18 -1.57 -3.45 -9.78
C TRP A 18 -0.08 -3.60 -10.06
N ALA A 19 0.33 -4.60 -10.85
CA ALA A 19 1.73 -4.93 -11.13
C ALA A 19 2.62 -3.73 -11.52
N PRO A 20 2.18 -2.78 -12.38
CA PRO A 20 2.99 -1.61 -12.74
C PRO A 20 3.22 -0.61 -11.60
N PHE A 21 2.32 -0.60 -10.61
CA PHE A 21 2.29 0.40 -9.55
C PHE A 21 3.14 0.02 -8.33
N TRP A 22 3.56 -1.23 -8.21
CA TRP A 22 4.49 -1.66 -7.17
C TRP A 22 5.87 -1.01 -7.31
N LEU A 23 6.59 -0.89 -6.19
CA LEU A 23 7.96 -0.41 -6.15
C LEU A 23 8.87 -1.26 -7.04
N ASN A 24 9.55 -0.62 -8.00
CA ASN A 24 10.54 -1.24 -8.86
C ASN A 24 11.87 -1.46 -8.13
N TYR A 25 11.81 -2.34 -7.12
CA TYR A 25 12.92 -2.66 -6.24
C TYR A 25 14.12 -3.24 -6.99
N LYS A 26 13.89 -3.93 -8.13
CA LYS A 26 14.95 -4.49 -8.98
C LYS A 26 15.75 -3.39 -9.65
N THR A 27 15.10 -2.41 -10.27
CA THR A 27 15.77 -1.28 -10.94
C THR A 27 16.51 -0.40 -9.93
N LEU A 28 15.88 -0.06 -8.81
CA LEU A 28 16.54 0.76 -7.77
C LEU A 28 17.80 0.08 -7.22
N LYS A 29 17.78 -1.25 -7.03
CA LYS A 29 18.98 -2.00 -6.66
C LYS A 29 20.10 -1.91 -7.69
N LYS A 30 19.76 -1.89 -8.99
CA LYS A 30 20.76 -1.73 -10.07
C LYS A 30 21.37 -0.33 -10.02
N ARG A 31 20.57 0.71 -9.76
CA ARG A 31 21.05 2.09 -9.60
C ARG A 31 22.06 2.22 -8.45
N ILE A 32 21.75 1.65 -7.28
CA ILE A 32 22.68 1.66 -6.14
C ILE A 32 24.01 0.98 -6.50
N LYS A 33 23.97 -0.15 -7.21
CA LYS A 33 25.21 -0.81 -7.67
C LYS A 33 26.03 0.07 -8.59
N ALA A 34 25.39 0.77 -9.53
CA ALA A 34 26.07 1.68 -10.45
C ALA A 34 26.75 2.84 -9.69
N VAL A 35 26.05 3.47 -8.74
CA VAL A 35 26.62 4.50 -7.84
C VAL A 35 27.86 3.98 -7.14
N THR A 36 27.77 2.80 -6.53
CA THR A 36 28.86 2.25 -5.71
C THR A 36 30.05 1.80 -6.55
N SER A 37 29.81 1.24 -7.74
CA SER A 37 30.90 0.86 -8.65
C SER A 37 31.66 2.07 -9.17
N ALA A 38 30.95 3.16 -9.52
CA ALA A 38 31.59 4.40 -9.93
C ALA A 38 32.42 5.03 -8.79
N ALA A 39 31.90 5.01 -7.57
CA ALA A 39 32.62 5.49 -6.39
C ALA A 39 33.91 4.71 -6.11
N HIS A 40 33.92 3.38 -6.28
CA HIS A 40 35.12 2.56 -6.11
C HIS A 40 36.19 2.79 -7.18
N HIS A 41 35.82 3.26 -8.37
CA HIS A 41 36.75 3.54 -9.46
C HIS A 41 37.24 4.99 -9.50
N ALA A 42 36.67 5.89 -8.67
CA ALA A 42 37.12 7.27 -8.58
C ALA A 42 38.41 7.34 -7.73
N THR A 43 39.50 7.81 -8.35
CA THR A 43 40.80 8.06 -7.69
C THR A 43 40.81 9.32 -6.83
N ASP A 44 39.88 10.25 -7.06
CA ASP A 44 39.66 11.46 -6.27
C ASP A 44 38.49 11.28 -5.29
N GLN A 45 38.62 11.86 -4.09
CA GLN A 45 37.54 12.02 -3.10
C GLN A 45 36.47 13.02 -3.58
N ARG A 46 35.90 12.85 -4.77
CA ARG A 46 34.70 13.60 -5.16
C ARG A 46 33.53 13.10 -4.31
N ASP A 47 32.77 14.04 -3.74
CA ASP A 47 31.59 13.71 -2.95
C ASP A 47 30.59 12.95 -3.84
N ILE A 48 30.28 11.70 -3.47
CA ILE A 48 29.34 10.84 -4.20
C ILE A 48 27.96 11.51 -4.27
N SER A 49 27.67 12.42 -3.33
CA SER A 49 26.43 13.20 -3.28
C SER A 49 26.19 14.06 -4.53
N GLU A 50 27.25 14.45 -5.24
CA GLU A 50 27.20 15.28 -6.46
C GLU A 50 27.27 14.45 -7.76
N SER A 51 27.37 13.11 -7.65
CA SER A 51 27.41 12.24 -8.82
C SER A 51 26.05 12.22 -9.55
N ASP A 52 26.08 12.34 -10.88
CA ASP A 52 24.89 12.16 -11.73
C ASP A 52 24.15 10.84 -11.46
N LEU A 53 24.88 9.79 -11.04
CA LEU A 53 24.31 8.49 -10.70
C LEU A 53 23.52 8.54 -9.39
N GLU A 54 23.97 9.31 -8.42
CA GLU A 54 23.31 9.50 -7.12
C GLU A 54 22.04 10.34 -7.30
N VAL A 55 22.15 11.43 -8.06
CA VAL A 55 21.00 12.26 -8.45
C VAL A 55 19.96 11.42 -9.19
N ALA A 56 20.39 10.58 -10.13
CA ALA A 56 19.51 9.67 -10.83
C ALA A 56 18.81 8.68 -9.86
N PHE A 57 19.52 8.09 -8.91
CA PHE A 57 18.91 7.19 -7.92
C PHE A 57 17.77 7.87 -7.15
N PHE A 58 17.98 9.08 -6.62
CA PHE A 58 16.95 9.78 -5.86
C PHE A 58 15.80 10.31 -6.72
N ARG A 59 16.09 10.72 -7.96
CA ARG A 59 15.05 11.07 -8.95
C ARG A 59 14.14 9.88 -9.21
N ASP A 60 14.70 8.72 -9.48
CA ASP A 60 13.91 7.49 -9.71
C ASP A 60 13.15 7.05 -8.45
N LEU A 61 13.75 7.19 -7.27
CA LEU A 61 13.06 6.91 -6.00
C LEU A 61 11.85 7.85 -5.80
N GLN A 62 11.98 9.12 -6.18
CA GLN A 62 10.88 10.08 -6.13
C GLN A 62 9.79 9.78 -7.17
N THR A 63 10.15 9.37 -8.38
CA THR A 63 9.20 8.90 -9.39
C THR A 63 8.38 7.72 -8.87
N GLU A 64 9.05 6.73 -8.26
CA GLU A 64 8.41 5.58 -7.67
C GLU A 64 7.49 5.97 -6.50
N LEU A 65 7.91 6.91 -5.65
CA LEU A 65 7.08 7.40 -4.55
C LEU A 65 5.81 8.09 -5.05
N LYS A 66 5.93 8.95 -6.07
CA LYS A 66 4.79 9.63 -6.68
C LYS A 66 3.83 8.63 -7.31
N LYS A 67 4.35 7.64 -8.04
CA LYS A 67 3.56 6.56 -8.66
C LYS A 67 2.74 5.81 -7.62
N ILE A 68 3.39 5.31 -6.56
CA ILE A 68 2.72 4.53 -5.50
C ILE A 68 1.70 5.38 -4.75
N SER A 69 2.05 6.63 -4.43
CA SER A 69 1.16 7.55 -3.72
C SER A 69 -0.09 7.89 -4.53
N LEU A 70 0.05 8.13 -5.84
CA LEU A 70 -1.09 8.42 -6.71
C LEU A 70 -1.99 7.20 -6.89
N PHE A 71 -1.40 6.03 -7.11
CA PHE A 71 -2.14 4.78 -7.22
C PHE A 71 -2.94 4.50 -5.94
N TYR A 72 -2.29 4.54 -4.77
CA TYR A 72 -2.96 4.27 -3.50
C TYR A 72 -4.09 5.27 -3.24
N ALA A 73 -3.89 6.57 -3.50
CA ALA A 73 -4.94 7.57 -3.32
C ALA A 73 -6.16 7.34 -4.24
N ALA A 74 -5.93 6.87 -5.47
CA ALA A 74 -7.00 6.52 -6.40
C ALA A 74 -7.81 5.31 -5.89
N GLU A 75 -7.12 4.26 -5.43
CA GLU A 75 -7.76 3.06 -4.86
C GLU A 75 -8.49 3.37 -3.54
N GLU A 76 -7.89 4.15 -2.65
CA GLU A 76 -8.51 4.58 -1.40
C GLU A 76 -9.82 5.35 -1.66
N LYS A 77 -9.86 6.20 -2.70
CA LYS A 77 -11.09 6.89 -3.13
C LYS A 77 -12.14 5.91 -3.66
N ARG A 78 -11.75 4.92 -4.47
CA ARG A 78 -12.65 3.88 -4.97
C ARG A 78 -13.26 3.09 -3.81
N TYR A 79 -12.45 2.74 -2.82
CA TYR A 79 -12.87 1.96 -1.66
C TYR A 79 -13.78 2.79 -0.76
N SER A 80 -13.47 4.07 -0.56
CA SER A 80 -14.34 5.00 0.16
C SER A 80 -15.73 5.10 -0.49
N PHE A 81 -15.79 5.17 -1.83
CA PHE A 81 -17.06 5.18 -2.55
C PHE A 81 -17.82 3.86 -2.39
N ARG A 82 -17.13 2.72 -2.55
CA ARG A 82 -17.72 1.39 -2.37
C ARG A 82 -18.26 1.19 -0.95
N PHE A 83 -17.53 1.65 0.06
CA PHE A 83 -17.98 1.65 1.45
C PHE A 83 -19.27 2.44 1.63
N LEU A 84 -19.36 3.66 1.07
CA LEU A 84 -20.56 4.47 1.14
C LEU A 84 -21.77 3.80 0.46
N GLN A 85 -21.55 3.12 -0.67
CA GLN A 85 -22.61 2.34 -1.33
C GLN A 85 -23.12 1.21 -0.43
N LEU A 86 -22.23 0.40 0.15
CA LEU A 86 -22.61 -0.69 1.05
C LEU A 86 -23.35 -0.17 2.29
N ARG A 87 -22.89 0.93 2.87
CA ARG A 87 -23.56 1.60 4.00
C ARG A 87 -24.95 2.11 3.61
N SER A 88 -25.11 2.63 2.39
CA SER A 88 -26.40 3.09 1.88
C SER A 88 -27.39 1.93 1.70
N VAL A 89 -26.93 0.79 1.15
CA VAL A 89 -27.73 -0.43 1.01
C VAL A 89 -28.22 -0.90 2.38
N LEU A 90 -27.32 -1.02 3.36
CA LEU A 90 -27.69 -1.42 4.72
C LEU A 90 -28.73 -0.47 5.34
N LYS A 91 -28.54 0.84 5.19
CA LYS A 91 -29.50 1.85 5.68
C LYS A 91 -30.87 1.70 5.00
N GLY A 92 -30.91 1.46 3.70
CA GLY A 92 -32.14 1.25 2.94
C GLY A 92 -32.89 -0.02 3.38
N LEU A 93 -32.18 -1.11 3.63
CA LEU A 93 -32.77 -2.35 4.14
C LEU A 93 -33.36 -2.16 5.54
N LYS A 94 -32.64 -1.49 6.45
CA LYS A 94 -33.17 -1.17 7.79
C LYS A 94 -34.41 -0.29 7.75
N ALA A 95 -34.49 0.64 6.80
CA ALA A 95 -35.67 1.51 6.66
C ALA A 95 -36.94 0.74 6.25
N ARG A 96 -36.80 -0.47 5.69
CA ARG A 96 -37.94 -1.36 5.37
C ARG A 96 -38.45 -2.15 6.59
N GLY A 97 -37.78 -2.03 7.73
CA GLY A 97 -38.19 -2.64 9.02
C GLY A 97 -37.47 -3.94 9.34
N THR A 98 -37.38 -4.86 8.38
CA THR A 98 -36.70 -6.16 8.55
C THR A 98 -35.74 -6.42 7.39
N ILE A 99 -34.60 -7.04 7.70
CA ILE A 99 -33.66 -7.54 6.70
C ILE A 99 -33.96 -9.02 6.56
N ASP A 100 -34.51 -9.44 5.42
CA ASP A 100 -34.77 -10.85 5.17
C ASP A 100 -33.46 -11.65 5.03
N ALA A 101 -33.56 -12.98 5.16
CA ALA A 101 -32.39 -13.86 5.15
C ALA A 101 -31.59 -13.79 3.84
N VAL A 102 -32.26 -13.55 2.71
CA VAL A 102 -31.62 -13.51 1.39
C VAL A 102 -30.82 -12.21 1.23
N ASP A 103 -31.42 -11.08 1.59
CA ASP A 103 -30.77 -9.77 1.58
C ASP A 103 -29.61 -9.71 2.57
N ALA A 104 -29.78 -10.30 3.76
CA ALA A 104 -28.71 -10.40 4.75
C ALA A 104 -27.54 -11.23 4.22
N GLN A 105 -27.80 -12.42 3.67
CA GLN A 105 -26.76 -13.29 3.10
C GLN A 105 -25.98 -12.58 1.97
N ARG A 106 -26.70 -11.90 1.06
CA ARG A 106 -26.08 -11.14 -0.03
C ARG A 106 -25.19 -10.01 0.50
N LEU A 107 -25.68 -9.27 1.50
CA LEU A 107 -24.94 -8.15 2.07
C LEU A 107 -23.72 -8.61 2.87
N MET A 108 -23.84 -9.68 3.65
CA MET A 108 -22.73 -10.31 4.37
C MET A 108 -21.64 -10.81 3.39
N TYR A 109 -22.03 -11.45 2.29
CA TYR A 109 -21.09 -11.84 1.25
C TYR A 109 -20.36 -10.62 0.65
N ALA A 110 -21.09 -9.53 0.37
CA ALA A 110 -20.51 -8.29 -0.14
C ALA A 110 -19.53 -7.65 0.86
N PHE A 111 -19.81 -7.69 2.17
CA PHE A 111 -18.89 -7.22 3.20
C PHE A 111 -17.62 -8.06 3.26
N VAL A 112 -17.71 -9.39 3.26
CA VAL A 112 -16.54 -10.28 3.28
C VAL A 112 -15.67 -10.07 2.05
N HIS A 113 -16.29 -9.95 0.87
CA HIS A 113 -15.56 -9.68 -0.36
C HIS A 113 -14.82 -8.33 -0.27
N PHE A 114 -15.53 -7.27 0.10
CA PHE A 114 -14.94 -5.93 0.17
C PHE A 114 -13.86 -5.82 1.27
N TYR A 115 -14.04 -6.48 2.41
CA TYR A 115 -13.02 -6.56 3.46
C TYR A 115 -11.72 -7.19 2.93
N ARG A 116 -11.82 -8.29 2.16
CA ARG A 116 -10.65 -8.92 1.52
C ARG A 116 -9.97 -8.00 0.49
N GLU A 117 -10.72 -7.13 -0.18
CA GLU A 117 -10.14 -6.10 -1.05
C GLU A 117 -9.39 -5.04 -0.22
N CYS A 118 -9.97 -4.56 0.87
CA CYS A 118 -9.31 -3.64 1.80
C CYS A 118 -7.98 -4.19 2.34
N ILE A 119 -7.95 -5.45 2.80
CA ILE A 119 -6.72 -6.12 3.26
C ILE A 119 -5.66 -6.20 2.15
N ARG A 120 -6.06 -6.43 0.89
CA ARG A 120 -5.12 -6.42 -0.24
C ARG A 120 -4.50 -5.04 -0.45
N LEU A 121 -5.29 -3.96 -0.35
CA LEU A 121 -4.78 -2.59 -0.45
C LEU A 121 -3.87 -2.22 0.72
N GLU A 122 -4.19 -2.68 1.93
CA GLU A 122 -3.34 -2.50 3.12
C GLU A 122 -1.99 -3.20 2.93
N ASN A 123 -2.01 -4.46 2.48
CA ASN A 123 -0.78 -5.22 2.19
C ASN A 123 0.08 -4.52 1.14
N TYR A 124 -0.53 -3.99 0.08
CA TYR A 124 0.16 -3.17 -0.91
C TYR A 124 0.86 -1.97 -0.27
N ALA A 125 0.17 -1.23 0.61
CA ALA A 125 0.73 -0.07 1.28
C ALA A 125 1.92 -0.44 2.19
N VAL A 126 1.74 -1.47 3.03
CA VAL A 126 2.77 -1.98 3.96
C VAL A 126 4.02 -2.42 3.21
N LEU A 127 3.87 -3.22 2.16
CA LEU A 127 5.00 -3.76 1.40
C LEU A 127 5.77 -2.67 0.65
N ASN A 128 5.07 -1.69 0.06
CA ASN A 128 5.72 -0.55 -0.58
C ASN A 128 6.47 0.32 0.46
N TYR A 129 5.87 0.59 1.61
CA TYR A 129 6.53 1.31 2.72
C TYR A 129 7.81 0.60 3.16
N GLN A 130 7.73 -0.71 3.40
CA GLN A 130 8.88 -1.55 3.73
C GLN A 130 9.92 -1.54 2.59
N GLY A 131 9.47 -1.52 1.34
CA GLY A 131 10.30 -1.42 0.15
C GLY A 131 11.17 -0.18 0.14
N PHE A 132 10.58 1.00 0.38
CA PHE A 132 11.32 2.27 0.53
C PHE A 132 12.33 2.18 1.67
N SER A 133 11.89 1.72 2.85
CA SER A 133 12.77 1.62 4.01
C SER A 133 13.97 0.69 3.76
N LYS A 134 13.75 -0.43 3.06
CA LYS A 134 14.79 -1.42 2.76
C LYS A 134 15.70 -0.99 1.61
N ILE A 135 15.21 -0.27 0.60
CA ILE A 135 16.06 0.20 -0.51
C ILE A 135 16.98 1.33 -0.04
N LEU A 136 16.46 2.25 0.79
CA LEU A 136 17.26 3.28 1.44
C LEU A 136 18.27 2.69 2.43
N LYS A 137 17.87 1.70 3.24
CA LYS A 137 18.83 0.99 4.10
C LYS A 137 19.95 0.31 3.31
N LYS A 138 19.64 -0.17 2.10
CA LYS A 138 20.65 -0.74 1.20
C LYS A 138 21.59 0.34 0.69
N HIS A 139 21.02 1.47 0.25
CA HIS A 139 21.79 2.62 -0.21
C HIS A 139 22.81 3.04 0.86
N ASP A 140 22.33 3.36 2.06
CA ASP A 140 23.16 3.79 3.19
C ASP A 140 24.28 2.79 3.52
N LYS A 141 23.98 1.49 3.46
CA LYS A 141 24.98 0.44 3.72
C LYS A 141 26.07 0.35 2.65
N MET A 142 25.78 0.71 1.41
CA MET A 142 26.73 0.56 0.32
C MET A 142 27.51 1.85 0.04
N THR A 143 26.93 3.00 0.33
CA THR A 143 27.57 4.31 0.09
C THR A 143 28.13 4.95 1.37
N GLY A 144 27.72 4.49 2.55
CA GLY A 144 28.14 5.06 3.84
C GLY A 144 27.32 6.27 4.30
N TYR A 145 26.48 6.84 3.44
CA TYR A 145 25.63 7.99 3.79
C TYR A 145 24.45 7.59 4.67
N ASN A 146 23.88 8.55 5.41
CA ASN A 146 22.67 8.36 6.22
C ASN A 146 21.45 9.04 5.57
N THR A 147 20.93 8.43 4.52
CA THR A 147 19.83 9.01 3.72
C THR A 147 18.46 8.49 4.13
N ARG A 148 18.37 7.26 4.66
CA ARG A 148 17.10 6.60 5.00
C ARG A 148 16.26 7.41 5.97
N SER A 149 16.83 7.82 7.09
CA SER A 149 16.09 8.49 8.17
C SER A 149 15.46 9.79 7.67
N LYS A 150 16.23 10.59 6.91
CA LYS A 150 15.79 11.86 6.36
C LYS A 150 14.73 11.66 5.26
N TYR A 151 14.95 10.73 4.35
CA TYR A 151 14.01 10.47 3.24
C TYR A 151 12.69 9.87 3.72
N MET A 152 12.73 8.87 4.62
CA MET A 152 11.51 8.29 5.20
C MET A 152 10.69 9.36 5.91
N ARG A 153 11.31 10.18 6.77
CA ARG A 153 10.61 11.23 7.52
C ARG A 153 10.04 12.33 6.62
N ARG A 154 10.84 12.84 5.66
CA ARG A 154 10.47 14.03 4.87
C ARG A 154 9.68 13.73 3.61
N LYS A 155 9.58 12.47 3.19
CA LYS A 155 8.93 12.09 1.93
C LYS A 155 7.93 10.96 2.14
N VAL A 156 8.38 9.79 2.57
CA VAL A 156 7.52 8.58 2.62
C VAL A 156 6.42 8.71 3.70
N ASN A 157 6.78 9.13 4.92
CA ASN A 157 5.84 9.27 6.03
C ASN A 157 4.82 10.39 5.84
N LEU A 158 4.97 11.24 4.81
CA LEU A 158 4.00 12.29 4.49
C LEU A 158 2.92 11.81 3.49
N THR A 159 3.03 10.57 3.01
CA THR A 159 2.06 10.00 2.06
C THR A 159 0.93 9.28 2.78
N SER A 160 -0.27 9.24 2.19
CA SER A 160 -1.45 8.58 2.78
C SER A 160 -1.26 7.07 2.95
N PHE A 161 -0.54 6.41 2.04
CA PHE A 161 -0.27 4.97 2.13
C PHE A 161 0.69 4.60 3.29
N SER A 162 1.34 5.57 3.95
CA SER A 162 2.28 5.25 5.02
C SER A 162 1.62 4.76 6.31
N SER A 163 0.43 5.26 6.62
CA SER A 163 -0.35 4.91 7.82
C SER A 163 -1.78 4.48 7.52
N CYS A 164 -2.29 4.68 6.30
CA CYS A 164 -3.58 4.20 5.82
C CYS A 164 -4.79 4.44 6.75
N PRO A 165 -4.94 5.62 7.40
CA PRO A 165 -5.94 5.81 8.45
C PRO A 165 -7.38 5.62 7.96
N SER A 166 -7.69 6.09 6.75
CA SER A 166 -9.04 5.95 6.19
C SER A 166 -9.38 4.48 5.87
N LEU A 167 -8.41 3.72 5.37
CA LEU A 167 -8.61 2.30 5.06
C LEU A 167 -8.84 1.48 6.33
N LEU A 168 -8.07 1.75 7.40
CA LEU A 168 -8.24 1.12 8.71
C LEU A 168 -9.61 1.42 9.32
N GLN A 169 -10.08 2.65 9.19
CA GLN A 169 -11.43 3.03 9.61
C GLN A 169 -12.50 2.26 8.82
N ILE A 170 -12.33 2.13 7.49
CA ILE A 170 -13.24 1.36 6.64
C ILE A 170 -13.29 -0.12 7.09
N LEU A 171 -12.14 -0.76 7.33
CA LEU A 171 -12.06 -2.13 7.81
C LEU A 171 -12.85 -2.32 9.11
N SER A 172 -12.60 -1.47 10.11
CA SER A 172 -13.33 -1.52 11.39
C SER A 172 -14.83 -1.33 11.22
N SER A 173 -15.24 -0.39 10.37
CA SER A 173 -16.67 -0.13 10.12
C SER A 173 -17.36 -1.27 9.35
N ILE A 174 -16.66 -1.97 8.45
CA ILE A 174 -17.20 -3.16 7.78
C ILE A 174 -17.44 -4.28 8.79
N GLU A 175 -16.50 -4.53 9.70
CA GLU A 175 -16.68 -5.55 10.75
C GLU A 175 -17.89 -5.25 11.64
N GLU A 176 -18.07 -3.98 12.01
CA GLU A 176 -19.22 -3.55 12.79
C GLU A 176 -20.54 -3.76 12.03
N MET A 177 -20.62 -3.30 10.77
CA MET A 177 -21.80 -3.50 9.92
C MET A 177 -22.10 -4.98 9.68
N PHE A 178 -21.07 -5.82 9.54
CA PHE A 178 -21.25 -7.26 9.38
C PHE A 178 -21.88 -7.89 10.64
N ARG A 179 -21.34 -7.61 11.82
CA ARG A 179 -21.89 -8.11 13.10
C ARG A 179 -23.31 -7.61 13.33
N GLU A 180 -23.63 -6.40 12.87
CA GLU A 180 -24.98 -5.87 12.97
C GLU A 180 -25.99 -6.66 12.13
N VAL A 181 -25.65 -6.97 10.87
CA VAL A 181 -26.52 -7.77 9.99
C VAL A 181 -26.67 -9.19 10.53
N GLU A 182 -25.58 -9.80 11.00
CA GLU A 182 -25.58 -11.14 11.60
C GLU A 182 -26.49 -11.24 12.84
N ARG A 183 -26.51 -10.21 13.69
CA ARG A 183 -27.44 -10.17 14.84
C ARG A 183 -28.89 -9.98 14.41
N ALA A 184 -29.13 -9.25 13.33
CA ALA A 184 -30.48 -9.03 12.82
C ALA A 184 -31.10 -10.31 12.27
N THR A 185 -30.31 -11.19 11.65
CA THR A 185 -30.79 -12.49 11.15
C THR A 185 -31.10 -13.47 12.27
N VAL A 186 -30.25 -13.55 13.31
CA VAL A 186 -30.48 -14.47 14.46
C VAL A 186 -31.77 -14.14 15.21
N LYS A 187 -32.13 -12.85 15.30
CA LYS A 187 -33.38 -12.39 15.92
C LYS A 187 -34.63 -12.67 15.09
N ALA A 188 -34.50 -12.91 13.78
CA ALA A 188 -35.64 -13.19 12.90
C ALA A 188 -36.02 -14.68 12.88
N GLU A 189 -35.13 -15.56 13.36
CA GLU A 189 -35.33 -17.03 13.42
C GLU A 189 -35.93 -17.52 14.75
N HIS A 190 -36.09 -16.63 15.75
CA HIS A 190 -36.67 -16.89 17.07
C HIS A 190 -37.95 -16.07 17.28
#